data_AF-A0A9Q0AWN1-F1
#
_entry.id   AF-A0A9Q0AWN1-F1
#
_cell.length_a   1.000
_cell.length_b   1.000
_cell.length_c   1.000
_cell.angle_alpha   90.00
_cell.angle_beta   90.00
_cell.angle_gamma   90.00
#
_symmetry.space_group_name_H-M   'P 1'
#
loop_
_entity.id
_entity.type
_entity.pdbx_description
1 polymer ?
#
loop_
_entity_poly.entity_id
_entity_poly.type
_entity_poly.pdbx_seq_one_letter_code
_entity_poly.pdbx_strand_id
1 'polypeptide(L)'
;MSAIHDFGTGFNAAATDTATATSASSGQDSPPLRPLKEVESRHSHHSRSRASSHSSTDTDPLEPLEHALTPDLETEAEHVAREPITYTRTGTSIGSTASRPPDYEVVFEPDDPENPKNWPLWYRGWTIFVVSLSTWIVVLYSTSYTASIPGLVEEYHSSRVIATLGVTTYLLGLAAGSLIVAPMSELYGRQYVYLGCFTVSSLLIIPCALAKSLTTLIVVRFFGALFGAALIANSPGTVVDISDEEYRALAMSFYSIAPLNGPVTGPIIGGFVYQYLGWRWTNWIVLIIAGVGIALMFTLRETYAPTILQRKAARIRKETDDPRWWCRYDEKVSKVHLIKLNLSRPFVLSFTEPILWFFNLW
;
A
#
# COMPACT_ATOMS: atom_id res chain seq x y z
N MET A 1 -59.14 -7.23 -23.62
CA MET A 1 -60.08 -6.18 -24.07
C MET A 1 -59.37 -4.85 -23.81
N SER A 2 -58.49 -4.43 -24.75
CA SER A 2 -58.70 -3.34 -25.76
C SER A 2 -58.56 -1.95 -25.11
N ALA A 3 -57.78 -0.94 -25.55
CA ALA A 3 -57.00 -0.59 -26.76
C ALA A 3 -55.89 0.44 -26.32
N ILE A 4 -54.66 0.52 -26.85
CA ILE A 4 -54.15 1.04 -28.14
C ILE A 4 -54.60 2.47 -28.50
N HIS A 5 -53.66 3.44 -28.48
CA HIS A 5 -53.36 4.26 -29.66
C HIS A 5 -51.97 4.93 -29.59
N ASP A 6 -51.13 4.56 -30.56
CA ASP A 6 -49.91 5.22 -31.05
C ASP A 6 -50.25 6.41 -31.96
N PHE A 7 -49.31 7.35 -32.13
CA PHE A 7 -48.99 8.18 -33.32
C PHE A 7 -47.88 9.17 -32.85
N GLY A 8 -46.65 9.25 -33.37
CA GLY A 8 -46.15 9.17 -34.75
C GLY A 8 -45.54 10.54 -35.15
N THR A 9 -44.22 10.72 -34.98
CA THR A 9 -43.17 10.99 -36.02
C THR A 9 -43.14 12.35 -36.75
N GLY A 10 -41.93 12.93 -36.91
CA GLY A 10 -41.57 13.89 -37.98
C GLY A 10 -40.73 15.09 -37.51
N PHE A 11 -39.38 15.07 -37.53
CA PHE A 11 -38.48 15.37 -38.67
C PHE A 11 -38.48 16.84 -39.13
N ASN A 12 -37.44 17.65 -38.82
CA ASN A 12 -36.50 18.21 -39.82
C ASN A 12 -35.47 19.21 -39.24
N ALA A 13 -34.33 19.26 -39.92
CA ALA A 13 -33.15 20.07 -39.68
C ALA A 13 -33.09 21.35 -40.55
N ALA A 14 -31.94 22.05 -40.48
CA ALA A 14 -31.43 23.16 -41.32
C ALA A 14 -31.76 24.57 -40.76
N ALA A 15 -30.80 25.43 -40.41
CA ALA A 15 -29.67 26.06 -41.14
C ALA A 15 -29.93 27.59 -41.11
N THR A 16 -29.12 28.36 -40.39
CA THR A 16 -28.08 29.28 -40.91
C THR A 16 -28.65 30.55 -41.57
N ASP A 17 -28.46 31.72 -40.93
CA ASP A 17 -28.03 32.96 -41.58
C ASP A 17 -27.75 34.05 -40.50
N THR A 18 -26.50 34.45 -40.25
CA THR A 18 -25.71 35.53 -40.88
C THR A 18 -26.26 36.96 -40.70
N ALA A 19 -25.53 37.78 -39.91
CA ALA A 19 -24.90 39.05 -40.35
C ALA A 19 -25.09 40.31 -39.44
N THR A 20 -23.93 40.83 -39.02
CA THR A 20 -23.46 42.25 -38.97
C THR A 20 -23.91 43.29 -37.92
N ALA A 21 -22.88 43.76 -37.18
CA ALA A 21 -22.44 45.15 -36.89
C ALA A 21 -23.36 46.07 -36.04
N THR A 22 -22.95 46.97 -35.14
CA THR A 22 -21.71 47.78 -34.99
C THR A 22 -21.71 48.52 -33.62
N SER A 23 -20.50 48.83 -33.11
CA SER A 23 -20.06 50.05 -32.39
C SER A 23 -20.37 50.39 -30.90
N ALA A 24 -19.28 50.87 -30.26
CA ALA A 24 -19.10 51.87 -29.17
C ALA A 24 -19.18 51.40 -27.68
N SER A 25 -18.02 51.23 -27.03
CA SER A 25 -17.33 52.10 -26.02
C SER A 25 -17.75 51.75 -24.57
N SER A 26 -16.94 51.69 -23.50
CA SER A 26 -15.63 52.27 -23.15
C SER A 26 -15.01 51.54 -21.92
N GLY A 27 -13.68 51.35 -21.93
CA GLY A 27 -12.71 51.45 -20.80
C GLY A 27 -12.80 50.55 -19.54
N GLN A 28 -11.79 49.68 -19.33
CA GLN A 28 -10.75 49.82 -18.27
C GLN A 28 -9.80 48.59 -18.17
N ASP A 29 -8.50 48.89 -18.31
CA ASP A 29 -7.25 48.33 -17.72
C ASP A 29 -6.97 46.83 -17.55
N SER A 30 -5.94 46.35 -18.28
CA SER A 30 -5.05 45.24 -17.90
C SER A 30 -3.66 45.41 -18.56
N PRO A 31 -2.52 45.25 -17.84
CA PRO A 31 -1.18 45.41 -18.43
C PRO A 31 -0.66 44.14 -19.14
N PRO A 32 0.15 44.26 -20.23
CA PRO A 32 0.59 43.12 -21.04
C PRO A 32 1.95 42.53 -20.62
N LEU A 33 2.07 41.21 -20.79
CA LEU A 33 3.27 40.39 -20.59
C LEU A 33 4.35 40.64 -21.68
N ARG A 34 5.64 40.62 -21.30
CA ARG A 34 6.81 40.67 -22.22
C ARG A 34 7.56 39.32 -22.26
N PRO A 35 8.07 38.88 -23.43
CA PRO A 35 8.86 37.64 -23.56
C PRO A 35 10.38 37.86 -23.31
N LEU A 36 11.02 36.82 -22.76
CA LEU A 36 12.46 36.75 -22.43
C LEU A 36 13.33 36.48 -23.66
N LYS A 37 14.46 37.20 -23.75
CA LYS A 37 15.47 37.10 -24.81
C LYS A 37 16.45 35.95 -24.58
N GLU A 38 16.75 35.28 -25.67
CA GLU A 38 17.81 34.30 -25.92
C GLU A 38 19.20 34.95 -25.82
N VAL A 39 20.17 34.27 -25.20
CA VAL A 39 21.58 34.69 -25.14
C VAL A 39 22.47 33.61 -25.75
N GLU A 40 23.27 34.10 -26.69
CA GLU A 40 24.07 33.48 -27.72
C GLU A 40 25.35 32.81 -27.20
N SER A 41 25.69 31.65 -27.77
CA SER A 41 26.94 30.92 -27.54
C SER A 41 28.10 31.55 -28.31
N ARG A 42 29.23 31.86 -27.63
CA ARG A 42 30.51 32.16 -28.28
C ARG A 42 31.65 31.29 -27.75
N HIS A 43 32.29 30.59 -28.66
CA HIS A 43 33.58 29.93 -28.51
C HIS A 43 34.74 30.94 -28.52
N SER A 44 35.76 30.72 -27.69
CA SER A 44 37.13 31.12 -28.00
C SER A 44 38.15 30.20 -27.34
N HIS A 45 39.05 29.66 -28.16
CA HIS A 45 40.25 28.91 -27.79
C HIS A 45 41.32 29.81 -27.17
N HIS A 46 42.02 29.33 -26.14
CA HIS A 46 43.43 29.64 -25.93
C HIS A 46 44.17 28.48 -25.25
N SER A 47 45.46 28.39 -25.56
CA SER A 47 46.35 27.23 -25.48
C SER A 47 47.51 27.43 -24.49
N ARG A 48 48.03 26.32 -23.92
CA ARG A 48 49.36 26.11 -23.27
C ARG A 48 49.57 26.86 -21.94
N SER A 49 50.24 26.38 -20.88
CA SER A 49 51.29 25.36 -20.69
C SER A 49 51.43 24.92 -19.20
N ARG A 50 52.04 23.76 -19.00
CA ARG A 50 52.62 23.19 -17.75
C ARG A 50 53.17 24.19 -16.71
N ALA A 51 52.90 23.97 -15.41
CA ALA A 51 53.82 23.37 -14.41
C ALA A 51 53.45 23.71 -12.95
N SER A 52 53.40 22.66 -12.12
CA SER A 52 53.61 22.54 -10.66
C SER A 52 53.65 23.79 -9.75
N SER A 53 52.79 23.78 -8.71
CA SER A 53 53.14 23.64 -7.27
C SER A 53 52.32 24.52 -6.33
N HIS A 54 51.99 23.92 -5.19
CA HIS A 54 51.57 24.47 -3.90
C HIS A 54 50.14 24.98 -3.68
N SER A 55 49.61 24.46 -2.56
CA SER A 55 48.33 24.66 -1.91
C SER A 55 48.13 26.09 -1.40
N SER A 56 46.93 26.62 -1.60
CA SER A 56 46.30 27.54 -0.65
C SER A 56 44.78 27.41 -0.74
N THR A 57 44.19 27.18 0.41
CA THR A 57 42.78 26.95 0.72
C THR A 57 41.94 28.20 0.37
N ASP A 58 41.07 28.10 -0.63
CA ASP A 58 39.90 28.97 -0.78
C ASP A 58 38.68 28.15 -0.34
N THR A 59 38.34 28.24 0.94
CA THR A 59 37.07 27.75 1.49
C THR A 59 35.96 28.71 1.09
N ASP A 60 34.97 28.18 0.37
CA ASP A 60 33.75 28.88 -0.03
C ASP A 60 32.98 29.36 1.23
N PRO A 61 32.72 30.67 1.41
CA PRO A 61 32.09 31.19 2.63
C PRO A 61 30.65 30.71 2.86
N LEU A 62 30.05 30.02 1.90
CA LEU A 62 28.66 29.54 1.95
C LEU A 62 28.52 28.08 2.39
N GLU A 63 29.62 27.31 2.45
CA GLU A 63 29.62 25.89 2.85
C GLU A 63 29.06 25.66 4.28
N PRO A 64 29.38 26.50 5.28
CA PRO A 64 28.81 26.36 6.63
C PRO A 64 27.32 26.67 6.70
N LEU A 65 26.80 27.44 5.73
CA LEU A 65 25.41 27.87 5.65
C LEU A 65 24.55 26.84 4.91
N GLU A 66 25.08 26.18 3.88
CA GLU A 66 24.46 25.01 3.25
C GLU A 66 24.35 23.84 4.24
N HIS A 67 25.39 23.58 5.03
CA HIS A 67 25.38 22.50 6.03
C HIS A 67 24.43 22.79 7.22
N ALA A 68 24.18 24.07 7.55
CA ALA A 68 23.23 24.47 8.58
C ALA A 68 21.76 24.52 8.07
N LEU A 69 21.55 24.60 6.75
CA LEU A 69 20.24 24.62 6.09
C LEU A 69 19.73 23.24 5.68
N THR A 70 20.57 22.21 5.75
CA THR A 70 20.15 20.81 5.78
C THR A 70 19.93 20.40 7.23
N PRO A 71 18.71 20.46 7.78
CA PRO A 71 18.46 19.77 9.01
C PRO A 71 18.54 18.29 8.67
N ASP A 72 19.64 17.63 9.06
CA ASP A 72 19.65 16.19 9.26
C ASP A 72 18.64 15.91 10.38
N LEU A 73 17.36 15.86 10.01
CA LEU A 73 16.21 15.54 10.87
C LEU A 73 16.20 14.06 11.26
N GLU A 74 17.08 13.27 10.65
CA GLU A 74 17.13 11.84 10.86
C GLU A 74 17.86 11.53 12.16
N THR A 75 17.09 11.09 13.16
CA THR A 75 17.67 10.50 14.37
C THR A 75 18.46 9.26 13.96
N GLU A 76 19.50 8.85 14.70
CA GLU A 76 20.25 7.61 14.42
C GLU A 76 19.32 6.38 14.31
N ALA A 77 18.19 6.41 15.03
CA ALA A 77 17.09 5.46 14.91
C ALA A 77 16.31 5.57 13.58
N GLU A 78 16.07 6.78 13.10
CA GLU A 78 15.47 7.04 11.79
C GLU A 78 16.42 6.56 10.69
N HIS A 79 17.74 6.74 10.82
CA HIS A 79 18.74 6.20 9.88
C HIS A 79 18.74 4.65 9.85
N VAL A 80 18.42 3.99 10.98
CA VAL A 80 18.26 2.53 11.08
C VAL A 80 16.89 2.04 10.55
N ALA A 81 15.87 2.90 10.57
CA ALA A 81 14.51 2.63 10.08
C ALA A 81 14.28 2.97 8.61
N ARG A 82 14.90 4.07 8.14
CA ARG A 82 14.96 4.60 6.79
C ARG A 82 16.10 4.04 5.97
N GLU A 83 16.99 3.20 6.52
CA GLU A 83 17.68 2.24 5.66
C GLU A 83 16.56 1.64 4.81
N PRO A 84 16.51 1.93 3.49
CA PRO A 84 15.61 1.21 2.63
C PRO A 84 16.00 -0.27 2.83
N ILE A 85 15.31 -1.21 2.21
CA ILE A 85 16.03 -2.44 1.88
C ILE A 85 17.12 -2.12 0.82
N THR A 86 17.89 -1.04 0.96
CA THR A 86 19.32 -1.05 0.73
C THR A 86 19.86 -1.90 1.86
N TYR A 87 19.84 -3.21 1.61
CA TYR A 87 20.74 -4.18 2.21
C TYR A 87 21.94 -3.46 2.80
N THR A 88 22.02 -3.42 4.15
CA THR A 88 23.08 -2.75 4.89
C THR A 88 24.37 -3.00 4.13
N ARG A 89 24.95 -1.93 3.58
CA ARG A 89 26.28 -1.97 2.97
C ARG A 89 27.26 -2.05 4.14
N THR A 90 27.15 -3.10 4.95
CA THR A 90 28.10 -3.42 6.00
C THR A 90 29.43 -3.51 5.29
N GLY A 91 30.44 -2.74 5.72
CA GLY A 91 31.76 -2.68 5.08
C GLY A 91 32.46 -4.05 4.93
N THR A 92 31.89 -5.11 5.49
CA THR A 92 32.28 -6.52 5.32
C THR A 92 31.68 -7.19 4.07
N SER A 93 30.69 -6.59 3.38
CA SER A 93 30.04 -7.15 2.18
C SER A 93 30.69 -6.75 0.85
N ILE A 94 31.66 -5.82 0.85
CA ILE A 94 32.45 -5.50 -0.35
C ILE A 94 33.15 -6.77 -0.88
N GLY A 95 33.44 -7.77 -0.04
CA GLY A 95 34.02 -9.04 -0.48
C GLY A 95 33.04 -10.04 -1.14
N SER A 96 31.73 -9.95 -0.87
CA SER A 96 30.75 -10.99 -1.28
C SER A 96 29.94 -10.61 -2.52
N THR A 97 29.58 -9.33 -2.69
CA THR A 97 28.88 -8.87 -3.90
C THR A 97 29.85 -8.55 -5.05
N ALA A 98 31.08 -8.10 -4.74
CA ALA A 98 32.10 -7.82 -5.76
C ALA A 98 32.72 -9.09 -6.40
N SER A 99 32.40 -10.27 -5.87
CA SER A 99 32.92 -11.56 -6.36
C SER A 99 31.96 -12.31 -7.29
N ARG A 100 30.76 -11.77 -7.56
CA ARG A 100 29.80 -12.37 -8.51
C ARG A 100 29.78 -11.58 -9.83
N PRO A 101 29.91 -12.25 -10.99
CA PRO A 101 29.94 -11.55 -12.27
C PRO A 101 28.59 -10.86 -12.53
N PRO A 102 28.59 -9.55 -12.91
CA PRO A 102 27.38 -8.78 -13.18
C PRO A 102 26.60 -9.32 -14.39
N ASP A 103 27.29 -10.02 -15.31
CA ASP A 103 26.68 -10.60 -16.52
C ASP A 103 25.62 -11.68 -16.22
N TYR A 104 25.64 -12.25 -15.00
CA TYR A 104 24.70 -13.29 -14.56
C TYR A 104 23.67 -12.76 -13.55
N GLU A 105 23.61 -11.43 -13.34
CA GLU A 105 22.62 -10.80 -12.47
C GLU A 105 21.27 -10.68 -13.20
N VAL A 106 20.23 -11.25 -12.60
CA VAL A 106 18.86 -11.17 -13.10
C VAL A 106 18.21 -9.91 -12.56
N VAL A 107 18.00 -8.95 -13.45
CA VAL A 107 17.32 -7.67 -13.19
C VAL A 107 16.06 -7.58 -14.05
N PHE A 108 15.11 -6.72 -13.67
CA PHE A 108 14.01 -6.36 -14.56
C PHE A 108 14.55 -5.55 -15.73
N GLU A 109 14.25 -6.01 -16.94
CA GLU A 109 14.46 -5.19 -18.14
C GLU A 109 13.44 -4.05 -18.17
N PRO A 110 13.73 -2.92 -18.85
CA PRO A 110 12.85 -1.75 -18.88
C PRO A 110 11.40 -2.08 -19.27
N ASP A 111 11.18 -3.02 -20.19
CA ASP A 111 9.87 -3.44 -20.70
C ASP A 111 9.42 -4.84 -20.22
N ASP A 112 10.00 -5.35 -19.13
CA ASP A 112 9.69 -6.71 -18.65
C ASP A 112 8.21 -6.82 -18.19
N PRO A 113 7.38 -7.72 -18.78
CA PRO A 113 6.00 -7.92 -18.37
C PRO A 113 5.84 -8.58 -16.98
N GLU A 114 6.93 -9.13 -16.41
CA GLU A 114 6.95 -9.61 -15.03
C GLU A 114 7.12 -8.46 -14.01
N ASN A 115 7.50 -7.25 -14.45
CA ASN A 115 7.58 -6.07 -13.58
C ASN A 115 6.16 -5.52 -13.28
N PRO A 116 5.75 -5.43 -12.01
CA PRO A 116 4.42 -4.92 -11.63
C PRO A 116 4.13 -3.49 -12.07
N LYS A 117 5.17 -2.67 -12.28
CA LYS A 117 5.04 -1.29 -12.76
C LYS A 117 4.66 -1.21 -14.24
N ASN A 118 5.06 -2.21 -15.03
CA ASN A 118 4.80 -2.27 -16.48
C ASN A 118 3.44 -2.88 -16.83
N TRP A 119 2.65 -3.26 -15.82
CA TRP A 119 1.31 -3.80 -16.07
C TRP A 119 0.36 -2.76 -16.66
N PRO A 120 -0.62 -3.19 -17.48
CA PRO A 120 -1.59 -2.26 -18.04
C PRO A 120 -2.37 -1.56 -16.92
N LEU A 121 -2.66 -0.27 -17.12
CA LEU A 121 -3.29 0.61 -16.13
C LEU A 121 -4.58 0.01 -15.53
N TRP A 122 -5.40 -0.66 -16.34
CA TRP A 122 -6.63 -1.30 -15.86
C TRP A 122 -6.36 -2.39 -14.83
N TYR A 123 -5.26 -3.15 -14.98
CA TYR A 123 -4.89 -4.24 -14.09
C TYR A 123 -4.24 -3.71 -12.81
N ARG A 124 -3.47 -2.62 -12.91
CA ARG A 124 -2.96 -1.88 -11.75
C ARG A 124 -4.12 -1.33 -10.91
N GLY A 125 -5.09 -0.67 -11.55
CA GLY A 125 -6.31 -0.19 -10.91
C GLY A 125 -7.14 -1.31 -10.30
N TRP A 126 -7.27 -2.45 -10.99
CA TRP A 126 -7.93 -3.64 -10.46
C TRP A 126 -7.21 -4.20 -9.21
N THR A 127 -5.89 -4.24 -9.21
CA THR A 127 -5.09 -4.68 -8.06
C THR A 127 -5.32 -3.76 -6.86
N ILE A 128 -5.29 -2.44 -7.06
CA ILE A 128 -5.63 -1.47 -6.00
C ILE A 128 -7.04 -1.73 -5.47
N PHE A 129 -8.03 -1.88 -6.36
CA PHE A 129 -9.41 -2.13 -5.98
C PHE A 129 -9.58 -3.40 -5.13
N VAL A 130 -9.02 -4.53 -5.54
CA VAL A 130 -9.15 -5.81 -4.82
C VAL A 130 -8.45 -5.74 -3.45
N VAL A 131 -7.27 -5.15 -3.38
CA VAL A 131 -6.51 -4.97 -2.14
C VAL A 131 -7.25 -4.02 -1.18
N SER A 132 -7.76 -2.90 -1.70
CA SER A 132 -8.62 -1.97 -0.97
C SER A 132 -9.89 -2.63 -0.46
N LEU A 133 -10.61 -3.37 -1.30
CA LEU A 133 -11.83 -4.07 -0.93
C LEU A 133 -11.55 -5.07 0.21
N SER A 134 -10.47 -5.83 0.10
CA SER A 134 -10.11 -6.83 1.11
C SER A 134 -9.78 -6.17 2.46
N THR A 135 -9.06 -5.04 2.45
CA THR A 135 -8.83 -4.22 3.65
C THR A 135 -10.14 -3.65 4.20
N TRP A 136 -11.03 -3.13 3.35
CA TRP A 136 -12.34 -2.65 3.76
C TRP A 136 -13.17 -3.72 4.45
N ILE A 137 -13.16 -4.97 3.96
CA ILE A 137 -13.87 -6.10 4.57
C ILE A 137 -13.37 -6.37 5.99
N VAL A 138 -12.05 -6.38 6.22
CA VAL A 138 -11.47 -6.59 7.55
C VAL A 138 -11.90 -5.47 8.51
N VAL A 139 -11.85 -4.21 8.07
CA VAL A 139 -12.26 -3.08 8.90
C VAL A 139 -13.76 -3.08 9.17
N LEU A 140 -14.58 -3.37 8.15
CA LEU A 140 -16.02 -3.52 8.25
C LEU A 140 -16.42 -4.62 9.23
N TYR A 141 -15.69 -5.74 9.27
CA TYR A 141 -15.96 -6.82 10.23
C TYR A 141 -15.72 -6.40 11.68
N SER A 142 -14.74 -5.52 11.92
CA SER A 142 -14.50 -4.94 13.25
C SER A 142 -15.66 -4.07 13.70
N THR A 143 -16.09 -3.15 12.83
CA THR A 143 -17.02 -2.09 13.22
C THR A 143 -18.48 -2.52 13.17
N SER A 144 -18.85 -3.44 12.27
CA SER A 144 -20.21 -4.05 12.23
C SER A 144 -20.58 -4.80 13.51
N TYR A 145 -19.58 -5.30 14.26
CA TYR A 145 -19.79 -5.94 15.55
C TYR A 145 -20.41 -4.99 16.59
N THR A 146 -20.07 -3.70 16.55
CA THR A 146 -20.60 -2.71 17.52
C THR A 146 -22.12 -2.61 17.49
N ALA A 147 -22.72 -2.69 16.29
CA ALA A 147 -24.16 -2.67 16.10
C ALA A 147 -24.85 -3.94 16.64
N SER A 148 -24.10 -5.04 16.74
CA SER A 148 -24.58 -6.33 17.20
C SER A 148 -24.54 -6.51 18.73
N ILE A 149 -23.80 -5.65 19.45
CA ILE A 149 -23.60 -5.76 20.91
C ILE A 149 -24.89 -5.93 21.70
N PRO A 150 -26.00 -5.20 21.44
CA PRO A 150 -27.24 -5.38 22.19
C PRO A 150 -27.78 -6.81 22.13
N GLY A 151 -27.73 -7.45 20.94
CA GLY A 151 -28.20 -8.82 20.76
C GLY A 151 -27.30 -9.85 21.44
N LEU A 152 -25.99 -9.61 21.50
CA LEU A 152 -25.07 -10.48 22.24
C LEU A 152 -25.33 -10.41 23.75
N VAL A 153 -25.61 -9.21 24.27
CA VAL A 153 -25.93 -9.00 25.69
C VAL A 153 -27.22 -9.72 26.08
N GLU A 154 -28.24 -9.62 25.23
CA GLU A 154 -29.55 -10.26 25.44
C GLU A 154 -29.44 -11.79 25.42
N GLU A 155 -28.77 -12.35 24.42
CA GLU A 155 -28.70 -13.80 24.25
C GLU A 155 -27.79 -14.50 25.27
N TYR A 156 -26.64 -13.91 25.59
CA TYR A 156 -25.68 -14.53 26.50
C TYR A 156 -25.87 -14.09 27.96
N HIS A 157 -26.90 -13.29 28.25
CA HIS A 157 -27.16 -12.71 29.57
C HIS A 157 -25.90 -12.11 30.23
N SER A 158 -25.10 -11.39 29.43
CA SER A 158 -23.79 -10.90 29.83
C SER A 158 -23.78 -9.38 30.03
N SER A 159 -22.72 -8.86 30.64
CA SER A 159 -22.55 -7.41 30.76
C SER A 159 -22.14 -6.80 29.41
N ARG A 160 -22.64 -5.59 29.12
CA ARG A 160 -22.19 -4.79 27.97
C ARG A 160 -20.67 -4.62 27.95
N VAL A 161 -20.03 -4.50 29.11
CA VAL A 161 -18.57 -4.39 29.24
C VAL A 161 -17.88 -5.59 28.61
N ILE A 162 -18.36 -6.80 28.88
CA ILE A 162 -17.78 -8.05 28.35
C ILE A 162 -18.03 -8.16 26.85
N ALA A 163 -19.23 -7.79 26.37
CA ALA A 163 -19.52 -7.79 24.95
C ALA A 163 -18.63 -6.81 24.16
N THR A 164 -18.35 -5.63 24.71
CA THR A 164 -17.44 -4.64 24.11
C THR A 164 -15.99 -5.15 24.03
N LEU A 165 -15.58 -6.09 24.89
CA LEU A 165 -14.26 -6.72 24.78
C LEU A 165 -14.06 -7.42 23.43
N GLY A 166 -15.14 -7.83 22.75
CA GLY A 166 -15.05 -8.39 21.39
C GLY A 166 -14.50 -7.41 20.35
N VAL A 167 -14.65 -6.09 20.55
CA VAL A 167 -14.03 -5.06 19.69
C VAL A 167 -12.57 -4.87 20.08
N THR A 168 -12.28 -4.73 21.37
CA THR A 168 -10.92 -4.43 21.84
C THR A 168 -9.97 -5.60 21.56
N THR A 169 -10.40 -6.83 21.82
CA THR A 169 -9.62 -8.03 21.49
C THR A 169 -9.43 -8.22 19.99
N TYR A 170 -10.40 -7.81 19.16
CA TYR A 170 -10.23 -7.80 17.72
C TYR A 170 -9.11 -6.83 17.30
N LEU A 171 -9.09 -5.60 17.85
CA LEU A 171 -8.03 -4.64 17.59
C LEU A 171 -6.66 -5.11 18.13
N LEU A 172 -6.62 -5.76 19.30
CA LEU A 172 -5.40 -6.38 19.82
C LEU A 172 -4.90 -7.50 18.89
N GLY A 173 -5.81 -8.29 18.34
CA GLY A 173 -5.49 -9.30 17.32
C GLY A 173 -4.90 -8.65 16.08
N LEU A 174 -5.48 -7.55 15.57
CA LEU A 174 -4.92 -6.80 14.45
C LEU A 174 -3.52 -6.27 14.74
N ALA A 175 -3.29 -5.72 15.93
CA ALA A 175 -1.99 -5.20 16.34
C ALA A 175 -0.93 -6.31 16.42
N ALA A 176 -1.23 -7.41 17.14
CA ALA A 176 -0.33 -8.56 17.26
C ALA A 176 -0.07 -9.23 15.90
N GLY A 177 -1.11 -9.36 15.08
CA GLY A 177 -1.02 -9.90 13.73
C GLY A 177 -0.15 -9.05 12.81
N SER A 178 -0.25 -7.73 12.89
CA SER A 178 0.57 -6.82 12.07
C SER A 178 2.06 -6.99 12.33
N LEU A 179 2.45 -7.19 13.60
CA LEU A 179 3.85 -7.43 13.96
C LEU A 179 4.41 -8.71 13.35
N ILE A 180 3.63 -9.80 13.37
CA ILE A 180 4.10 -11.12 12.93
C ILE A 180 3.97 -11.29 11.41
N VAL A 181 2.85 -10.84 10.85
CA VAL A 181 2.46 -11.18 9.48
C VAL A 181 2.97 -10.15 8.46
N ALA A 182 3.31 -8.93 8.87
CA ALA A 182 3.97 -7.97 7.99
C ALA A 182 5.29 -8.51 7.38
N PRO A 183 6.29 -8.93 8.18
CA PRO A 183 7.55 -9.46 7.64
C PRO A 183 7.39 -10.81 6.94
N MET A 184 6.35 -11.59 7.29
CA MET A 184 6.05 -12.84 6.59
C MET A 184 5.70 -12.58 5.11
N SER A 185 5.02 -11.47 4.80
CA SER A 185 4.67 -11.13 3.40
C SER A 185 5.88 -10.84 2.53
N GLU A 186 6.97 -10.35 3.10
CA GLU A 186 8.23 -10.07 2.42
C GLU A 186 9.06 -11.34 2.18
N LEU A 187 8.86 -12.38 2.99
CA LEU A 187 9.64 -13.64 2.88
C LEU A 187 8.99 -14.68 1.96
N TYR A 188 7.66 -14.73 1.95
CA TYR A 188 6.90 -15.77 1.23
C TYR A 188 6.18 -15.23 -0.01
N GLY A 189 6.18 -13.92 -0.22
CA GLY A 189 5.43 -13.24 -1.27
C GLY A 189 4.10 -12.70 -0.75
N ARG A 190 3.69 -11.53 -1.25
CA ARG A 190 2.50 -10.82 -0.76
C ARG A 190 1.23 -11.58 -1.11
N GLN A 191 1.14 -12.12 -2.31
CA GLN A 191 -0.08 -12.80 -2.78
C GLN A 191 -0.40 -14.05 -1.94
N TYR A 192 0.60 -14.89 -1.68
CA TYR A 192 0.41 -16.13 -0.92
C TYR A 192 0.02 -15.86 0.53
N VAL A 193 0.67 -14.87 1.15
CA VAL A 193 0.36 -14.46 2.53
C VAL A 193 -1.04 -13.86 2.59
N TYR A 194 -1.43 -13.01 1.64
CA TYR A 194 -2.79 -12.47 1.60
C TYR A 194 -3.85 -13.53 1.47
N LEU A 195 -3.69 -14.44 0.51
CA LEU A 195 -4.67 -15.48 0.27
C LEU A 195 -4.79 -16.42 1.47
N GLY A 196 -3.66 -16.86 2.02
CA GLY A 196 -3.63 -17.75 3.19
C GLY A 196 -4.26 -17.08 4.42
N CYS A 197 -3.80 -15.89 4.77
CA CYS A 197 -4.29 -15.18 5.95
C CYS A 197 -5.75 -14.73 5.81
N PHE A 198 -6.17 -14.25 4.63
CA PHE A 198 -7.56 -13.83 4.41
C PHE A 198 -8.51 -15.02 4.42
N THR A 199 -8.10 -16.17 3.85
CA THR A 199 -8.89 -17.40 3.90
C THR A 199 -9.04 -17.89 5.34
N VAL A 200 -7.95 -17.97 6.11
CA VAL A 200 -8.01 -18.38 7.52
C VAL A 200 -8.88 -17.42 8.34
N SER A 201 -8.69 -16.11 8.16
CA SER A 201 -9.50 -15.08 8.83
C SER A 201 -10.99 -15.24 8.52
N SER A 202 -11.33 -15.47 7.25
CA SER A 202 -12.72 -15.67 6.81
C SER A 202 -13.32 -16.97 7.35
N LEU A 203 -12.56 -18.07 7.34
CA LEU A 203 -13.03 -19.34 7.91
C LEU A 203 -13.31 -19.23 9.42
N LEU A 204 -12.55 -18.41 10.14
CA LEU A 204 -12.79 -18.13 11.56
C LEU A 204 -14.06 -17.30 11.83
N ILE A 205 -14.67 -16.70 10.80
CA ILE A 205 -15.99 -16.04 10.95
C ILE A 205 -17.10 -17.09 11.14
N ILE A 206 -16.96 -18.31 10.58
CA ILE A 206 -17.94 -19.39 10.71
C ILE A 206 -18.18 -19.75 12.19
N PRO A 207 -17.14 -20.09 13.00
CA PRO A 207 -17.34 -20.35 14.42
C PRO A 207 -17.84 -19.12 15.20
N CYS A 208 -17.59 -17.88 14.75
CA CYS A 208 -18.21 -16.69 15.35
C CYS A 208 -19.72 -16.64 15.10
N ALA A 209 -20.18 -17.02 13.91
CA ALA A 209 -21.61 -17.05 13.56
C ALA A 209 -22.36 -18.19 14.30
N LEU A 210 -21.70 -19.33 14.53
CA LEU A 210 -22.25 -20.48 15.26
C LEU A 210 -21.91 -20.48 16.75
N ALA A 211 -21.32 -19.41 17.28
CA ALA A 211 -20.90 -19.36 18.68
C ALA A 211 -22.09 -19.62 19.62
N LYS A 212 -21.84 -20.43 20.65
CA LYS A 212 -22.75 -20.72 21.77
C LYS A 212 -22.30 -20.07 23.08
N SER A 213 -21.17 -19.37 23.05
CA SER A 213 -20.61 -18.67 24.19
C SER A 213 -19.94 -17.38 23.72
N LEU A 214 -20.16 -16.31 24.48
CA LEU A 214 -19.53 -15.01 24.25
C LEU A 214 -17.99 -15.11 24.31
N THR A 215 -17.44 -15.93 25.21
CA THR A 215 -15.98 -16.13 25.32
C THR A 215 -15.41 -16.77 24.05
N THR A 216 -16.09 -17.78 23.51
CA THR A 216 -15.67 -18.41 22.25
C THR A 216 -15.68 -17.40 21.11
N LEU A 217 -16.72 -16.56 21.03
CA LEU A 217 -16.80 -15.51 20.03
C LEU A 217 -15.61 -14.54 20.13
N ILE A 218 -15.30 -14.06 21.33
CA ILE A 218 -14.19 -13.13 21.60
C ILE A 218 -12.84 -13.75 21.20
N VAL A 219 -12.55 -14.98 21.64
CA VAL A 219 -11.28 -15.66 21.36
C VAL A 219 -11.11 -15.92 19.86
N VAL A 220 -12.14 -16.44 19.19
CA VAL A 220 -12.10 -16.71 17.76
C VAL A 220 -11.95 -15.40 16.96
N ARG A 221 -12.60 -14.32 17.38
CA ARG A 221 -12.42 -12.99 16.78
C ARG A 221 -10.98 -12.48 16.89
N PHE A 222 -10.32 -12.68 18.03
CA PHE A 222 -8.91 -12.33 18.20
C PHE A 222 -8.02 -13.05 17.17
N PHE A 223 -8.17 -14.37 17.03
CA PHE A 223 -7.39 -15.13 16.04
C PHE A 223 -7.78 -14.76 14.61
N GLY A 224 -9.06 -14.51 14.33
CA GLY A 224 -9.53 -14.04 13.04
C GLY A 224 -8.88 -12.70 12.64
N ALA A 225 -8.78 -11.76 13.59
CA ALA A 225 -8.09 -10.50 13.41
C ALA A 225 -6.58 -10.68 13.23
N LEU A 226 -5.95 -11.57 13.99
CA LEU A 226 -4.52 -11.84 13.89
C LEU A 226 -4.09 -12.22 12.47
N PHE A 227 -4.87 -13.04 11.78
CA PHE A 227 -4.64 -13.32 10.36
C PHE A 227 -5.12 -12.19 9.45
N GLY A 228 -6.26 -11.56 9.74
CA GLY A 228 -6.78 -10.43 8.95
C GLY A 228 -5.86 -9.20 8.89
N ALA A 229 -4.99 -9.04 9.88
CA ALA A 229 -3.97 -7.99 9.96
C ALA A 229 -3.04 -7.94 8.74
N ALA A 230 -2.79 -9.10 8.12
CA ALA A 230 -1.96 -9.23 6.92
C ALA A 230 -2.39 -8.28 5.81
N LEU A 231 -3.70 -8.10 5.65
CA LEU A 231 -4.24 -7.23 4.61
C LEU A 231 -4.04 -5.77 4.98
N ILE A 232 -4.37 -5.36 6.20
CA ILE A 232 -4.24 -3.95 6.60
C ILE A 232 -2.78 -3.48 6.53
N ALA A 233 -1.85 -4.27 7.07
CA ALA A 233 -0.45 -3.86 7.22
C ALA A 233 0.29 -3.80 5.87
N ASN A 234 0.04 -4.76 4.97
CA ASN A 234 0.87 -4.94 3.78
C ASN A 234 0.23 -4.37 2.51
N SER A 235 -1.10 -4.20 2.48
CA SER A 235 -1.83 -3.61 1.35
C SER A 235 -1.22 -2.30 0.84
N PRO A 236 -0.86 -1.31 1.68
CA PRO A 236 -0.22 -0.08 1.17
C PRO A 236 1.09 -0.40 0.46
N GLY A 237 1.90 -1.33 0.95
CA GLY A 237 3.12 -1.76 0.27
C GLY A 237 2.85 -2.36 -1.12
N THR A 238 1.73 -3.05 -1.30
CA THR A 238 1.33 -3.56 -2.63
C THR A 238 1.00 -2.42 -3.60
N VAL A 239 0.34 -1.38 -3.09
CA VAL A 239 0.03 -0.17 -3.86
C VAL A 239 1.32 0.56 -4.26
N VAL A 240 2.33 0.63 -3.37
CA VAL A 240 3.65 1.19 -3.73
C VAL A 240 4.32 0.35 -4.82
N ASP A 241 4.30 -0.97 -4.70
CA ASP A 241 5.02 -1.87 -5.60
C ASP A 241 4.51 -1.80 -7.05
N ILE A 242 3.21 -1.55 -7.28
CA ILE A 242 2.63 -1.34 -8.61
C ILE A 242 2.61 0.11 -9.09
N SER A 243 2.89 1.08 -8.21
CA SER A 243 2.74 2.51 -8.55
C SER A 243 4.07 3.12 -9.00
N ASP A 244 3.98 4.01 -9.98
CA ASP A 244 5.12 4.82 -10.40
C ASP A 244 5.37 5.92 -9.35
N GLU A 245 6.61 6.41 -9.25
CA GLU A 245 7.03 7.43 -8.28
C GLU A 245 6.09 8.65 -8.29
N GLU A 246 5.75 9.13 -9.50
CA GLU A 246 4.92 10.31 -9.74
C GLU A 246 3.47 10.13 -9.28
N TYR A 247 2.88 8.94 -9.50
CA TYR A 247 1.46 8.66 -9.21
C TYR A 247 1.23 7.93 -7.89
N ARG A 248 2.30 7.66 -7.12
CA ARG A 248 2.23 6.89 -5.86
C ARG A 248 1.27 7.50 -4.84
N ALA A 249 1.32 8.81 -4.66
CA ALA A 249 0.44 9.52 -3.72
C ALA A 249 -1.04 9.41 -4.12
N LEU A 250 -1.32 9.50 -5.43
CA LEU A 250 -2.67 9.36 -5.99
C LEU A 250 -3.19 7.92 -5.83
N ALA A 251 -2.37 6.91 -6.14
CA ALA A 251 -2.73 5.52 -5.94
C ALA A 251 -3.01 5.19 -4.46
N MET A 252 -2.20 5.74 -3.54
CA MET A 252 -2.41 5.62 -2.10
C MET A 252 -3.68 6.31 -1.62
N SER A 253 -4.05 7.43 -2.24
CA SER A 253 -5.29 8.14 -1.92
C SER A 253 -6.50 7.30 -2.29
N PHE A 254 -6.53 6.71 -3.49
CA PHE A 254 -7.58 5.76 -3.87
C PHE A 254 -7.63 4.54 -2.95
N TYR A 255 -6.46 4.02 -2.57
CA TYR A 255 -6.40 2.93 -1.61
C TYR A 255 -7.05 3.29 -0.27
N SER A 256 -6.74 4.47 0.25
CA SER A 256 -7.14 4.93 1.59
C SER A 256 -8.64 5.15 1.75
N ILE A 257 -9.39 5.34 0.65
CA ILE A 257 -10.85 5.45 0.68
C ILE A 257 -11.47 4.22 1.36
N ALA A 258 -10.98 3.03 1.07
CA ALA A 258 -11.50 1.78 1.63
C ALA A 258 -11.35 1.67 3.16
N PRO A 259 -10.14 1.69 3.75
CA PRO A 259 -9.98 1.59 5.20
C PRO A 259 -10.65 2.75 5.96
N LEU A 260 -10.71 3.95 5.38
CA LEU A 260 -11.39 5.10 6.01
C LEU A 260 -12.92 4.96 5.99
N ASN A 261 -13.50 4.36 4.95
CA ASN A 261 -14.95 4.13 4.88
C ASN A 261 -15.40 2.89 5.65
N GLY A 262 -14.50 1.97 6.01
CA GLY A 262 -14.83 0.76 6.78
C GLY A 262 -15.56 1.05 8.11
N PRO A 263 -15.08 1.98 8.95
CA PRO A 263 -15.74 2.32 10.21
C PRO A 263 -17.07 3.04 10.05
N VAL A 264 -17.28 3.73 8.93
CA VAL A 264 -18.55 4.40 8.61
C VAL A 264 -19.59 3.40 8.12
N THR A 265 -19.21 2.56 7.17
CA THR A 265 -20.10 1.59 6.52
C THR A 265 -20.43 0.39 7.41
N GLY A 266 -19.52 -0.02 8.29
CA GLY A 266 -19.72 -1.22 9.12
C GLY A 266 -20.90 -1.13 10.08
N PRO A 267 -21.09 -0.08 10.90
CA PRO A 267 -22.26 0.08 11.76
C PRO A 267 -23.56 0.25 10.96
N ILE A 268 -23.51 0.87 9.78
CA ILE A 268 -24.69 1.03 8.91
C ILE A 268 -25.17 -0.33 8.43
N ILE A 269 -24.26 -1.12 7.84
CA ILE A 269 -24.57 -2.47 7.34
C ILE A 269 -24.93 -3.39 8.51
N GLY A 270 -24.12 -3.39 9.57
CA GLY A 270 -24.34 -4.22 10.76
C GLY A 270 -25.64 -3.88 11.49
N GLY A 271 -26.00 -2.60 11.58
CA GLY A 271 -27.24 -2.15 12.22
C GLY A 271 -28.48 -2.55 11.44
N PHE A 272 -28.47 -2.37 10.12
CA PHE A 272 -29.58 -2.80 9.26
C PHE A 272 -29.77 -4.32 9.33
N VAL A 273 -28.69 -5.08 9.21
CA VAL A 273 -28.74 -6.54 9.31
C VAL A 273 -29.22 -6.99 10.69
N TYR A 274 -28.70 -6.38 11.76
CA TYR A 274 -29.09 -6.69 13.13
C TYR A 274 -30.60 -6.48 13.35
N GLN A 275 -31.18 -5.40 12.82
CA GLN A 275 -32.59 -5.08 12.99
C GLN A 275 -33.54 -6.12 12.34
N TYR A 276 -33.20 -6.65 11.17
CA TYR A 276 -34.10 -7.55 10.42
C TYR A 276 -33.78 -9.05 10.56
N LEU A 277 -32.50 -9.39 10.72
CA LEU A 277 -32.01 -10.77 10.68
C LEU A 277 -31.29 -11.19 11.98
N GLY A 278 -30.97 -10.24 12.85
CA GLY A 278 -30.25 -10.49 14.10
C GLY A 278 -28.72 -10.55 13.94
N TRP A 279 -28.02 -10.66 15.08
CA TRP A 279 -26.56 -10.47 15.14
C TRP A 279 -25.75 -11.58 14.46
N ARG A 280 -26.28 -12.80 14.41
CA ARG A 280 -25.60 -13.92 13.73
C ARG A 280 -25.46 -13.69 12.23
N TRP A 281 -26.50 -13.11 11.62
CA TRP A 281 -26.52 -12.79 10.20
C TRP A 281 -25.52 -11.71 9.80
N THR A 282 -25.13 -10.82 10.72
CA THR A 282 -24.02 -9.89 10.50
C THR A 282 -22.73 -10.65 10.15
N ASN A 283 -22.42 -11.74 10.88
CA ASN A 283 -21.24 -12.57 10.60
C ASN A 283 -21.38 -13.30 9.25
N TRP A 284 -22.57 -13.83 8.93
CA TRP A 284 -22.81 -14.51 7.67
C TRP A 284 -22.67 -13.59 6.44
N ILE A 285 -23.18 -12.36 6.52
CA ILE A 285 -23.06 -11.39 5.43
C ILE A 285 -21.60 -11.00 5.22
N VAL A 286 -20.86 -10.74 6.30
CA VAL A 286 -19.43 -10.46 6.18
C VAL A 286 -18.69 -11.64 5.61
N LEU A 287 -19.02 -12.87 5.98
CA LEU A 287 -18.42 -14.08 5.41
C LEU A 287 -18.68 -14.19 3.90
N ILE A 288 -19.89 -13.88 3.42
CA ILE A 288 -20.21 -13.89 1.99
C ILE A 288 -19.38 -12.85 1.25
N ILE A 289 -19.32 -11.61 1.77
CA ILE A 289 -18.51 -10.54 1.17
C ILE A 289 -17.02 -10.90 1.18
N ALA A 290 -16.53 -11.50 2.27
CA ALA A 290 -15.16 -12.00 2.37
C ALA A 290 -14.88 -13.13 1.38
N GLY A 291 -15.83 -14.04 1.15
CA GLY A 291 -15.74 -15.06 0.13
C GLY A 291 -15.60 -14.48 -1.28
N VAL A 292 -16.36 -13.43 -1.61
CA VAL A 292 -16.20 -12.68 -2.86
C VAL A 292 -14.82 -12.03 -2.91
N GLY A 293 -14.39 -11.38 -1.82
CA GLY A 293 -13.04 -10.80 -1.73
C GLY A 293 -11.94 -11.82 -1.99
N ILE A 294 -12.02 -13.01 -1.41
CA ILE A 294 -11.08 -14.12 -1.63
C ILE A 294 -11.10 -14.55 -3.10
N ALA A 295 -12.28 -14.71 -3.70
CA ALA A 295 -12.41 -15.07 -5.11
C ALA A 295 -11.74 -14.03 -6.03
N LEU A 296 -11.91 -12.74 -5.74
CA LEU A 296 -11.23 -11.67 -6.48
C LEU A 296 -9.72 -11.68 -6.21
N MET A 297 -9.29 -12.04 -5.01
CA MET A 297 -7.87 -12.13 -4.65
C MET A 297 -7.10 -13.16 -5.47
N PHE A 298 -7.76 -14.26 -5.87
CA PHE A 298 -7.17 -15.25 -6.79
C PHE A 298 -6.85 -14.69 -8.17
N THR A 299 -7.47 -13.58 -8.58
CA THR A 299 -7.20 -12.94 -9.88
C THR A 299 -5.91 -12.12 -9.88
N LEU A 300 -5.36 -11.81 -8.70
CA LEU A 300 -4.14 -11.02 -8.58
C LEU A 300 -2.90 -11.86 -8.93
N ARG A 301 -1.83 -11.17 -9.29
CA ARG A 301 -0.50 -11.75 -9.53
C ARG A 301 0.43 -11.28 -8.42
N GLU A 302 1.52 -12.01 -8.23
CA GLU A 302 2.53 -11.62 -7.25
C GLU A 302 3.09 -10.25 -7.61
N THR A 303 3.04 -9.34 -6.65
CA THR A 303 3.48 -7.95 -6.81
C THR A 303 4.88 -7.74 -6.23
N TYR A 304 5.36 -8.64 -5.38
CA TYR A 304 6.60 -8.44 -4.66
C TYR A 304 7.83 -8.68 -5.55
N ALA A 305 8.47 -7.59 -5.98
CA ALA A 305 9.63 -7.59 -6.87
C ALA A 305 10.75 -8.58 -6.47
N PRO A 306 11.16 -8.69 -5.19
CA PRO A 306 12.17 -9.67 -4.78
C PRO A 306 11.78 -11.11 -5.03
N THR A 307 10.53 -11.49 -4.76
CA THR A 307 10.04 -12.86 -5.01
C THR A 307 9.93 -13.14 -6.51
N ILE A 308 9.56 -12.15 -7.33
CA ILE A 308 9.52 -12.31 -8.79
C ILE A 308 10.93 -12.55 -9.33
N LEU A 309 11.91 -11.74 -8.94
CA LEU A 309 13.30 -11.89 -9.38
C LEU A 309 13.95 -13.18 -8.90
N GLN A 310 13.68 -13.62 -7.66
CA GLN A 310 14.13 -14.92 -7.17
C GLN A 310 13.55 -16.08 -8.01
N ARG A 311 12.26 -16.01 -8.37
CA ARG A 311 11.62 -17.01 -9.23
C ARG A 311 12.18 -16.98 -10.66
N LYS A 312 12.42 -15.80 -11.21
CA LYS A 312 13.03 -15.60 -12.53
C LYS A 312 14.46 -16.16 -12.56
N ALA A 313 15.29 -15.84 -11.56
CA ALA A 313 16.62 -16.40 -11.42
C ALA A 313 16.61 -17.93 -11.25
N ALA A 314 15.69 -18.47 -10.44
CA ALA A 314 15.53 -19.92 -10.30
C ALA A 314 15.07 -20.61 -11.59
N ARG A 315 14.27 -19.93 -12.44
CA ARG A 315 13.86 -20.43 -13.76
C ARG A 315 15.05 -20.45 -14.72
N ILE A 316 15.78 -19.35 -14.84
CA ILE A 316 16.96 -19.25 -15.72
C ILE A 316 18.05 -20.25 -15.33
N ARG A 317 18.27 -20.48 -14.02
CA ARG A 317 19.17 -21.56 -13.54
C ARG A 317 18.79 -22.94 -14.06
N LYS A 318 17.48 -23.24 -14.13
CA LYS A 318 16.97 -24.54 -14.58
C LYS A 318 17.01 -24.68 -16.10
N GLU A 319 16.74 -23.60 -16.83
CA GLU A 319 16.70 -23.61 -18.29
C GLU A 319 18.11 -23.62 -18.90
N THR A 320 19.04 -22.86 -18.32
CA THR A 320 20.43 -22.77 -18.79
C THR A 320 21.34 -23.85 -18.19
N ASP A 321 20.85 -24.61 -17.19
CA ASP A 321 21.63 -25.56 -16.36
C ASP A 321 22.91 -24.93 -15.78
N ASP A 322 22.93 -23.61 -15.62
CA ASP A 322 24.06 -22.85 -15.09
C ASP A 322 23.72 -22.30 -13.70
N PRO A 323 24.42 -22.75 -12.63
CA PRO A 323 24.18 -22.29 -11.27
C PRO A 323 24.67 -20.86 -11.00
N ARG A 324 25.36 -20.21 -11.95
CA ARG A 324 25.94 -18.86 -11.79
C ARG A 324 24.93 -17.74 -11.80
N TRP A 325 23.77 -17.93 -12.45
CA TRP A 325 22.69 -16.93 -12.46
C TRP A 325 22.29 -16.58 -11.04
N TRP A 326 22.20 -15.30 -10.70
CA TRP A 326 21.87 -14.83 -9.35
C TRP A 326 20.99 -13.60 -9.44
N CYS A 327 20.23 -13.30 -8.37
CA CYS A 327 19.56 -12.01 -8.25
C CYS A 327 20.03 -11.32 -6.98
N ARG A 328 19.90 -9.99 -6.93
CA ARG A 328 20.24 -9.16 -5.77
C ARG A 328 19.57 -9.62 -4.47
N TYR A 329 18.46 -10.34 -4.57
CA TYR A 329 17.64 -10.81 -3.46
C TYR A 329 17.95 -12.27 -3.06
N ASP A 330 18.92 -12.94 -3.68
CA ASP A 330 19.21 -14.37 -3.46
C ASP A 330 20.21 -14.64 -2.32
N GLU A 331 20.57 -13.60 -1.56
CA GLU A 331 21.48 -13.74 -0.44
C GLU A 331 20.81 -14.57 0.67
N LYS A 332 21.49 -15.65 1.10
CA LYS A 332 20.99 -16.62 2.08
C LYS A 332 21.07 -16.05 3.49
N VAL A 333 20.39 -14.93 3.75
CA VAL A 333 20.22 -14.43 5.11
C VAL A 333 19.23 -15.36 5.83
N SER A 334 19.53 -15.75 7.06
CA SER A 334 18.63 -16.61 7.84
C SER A 334 17.25 -15.95 7.95
N LYS A 335 16.20 -16.62 7.46
CA LYS A 335 14.82 -16.12 7.52
C LYS A 335 14.40 -15.78 8.95
N VAL A 336 14.91 -16.52 9.93
CA VAL A 336 14.68 -16.27 11.36
C VAL A 336 15.36 -14.99 11.82
N HIS A 337 16.56 -14.70 11.32
CA HIS A 337 17.25 -13.44 11.60
C HIS A 337 16.51 -12.25 11.00
N LEU A 338 16.03 -12.36 9.75
CA LEU A 338 15.22 -11.31 9.11
C LEU A 338 13.91 -11.06 9.85
N ILE A 339 13.20 -12.11 10.26
CA ILE A 339 11.98 -11.97 11.09
C ILE A 339 12.32 -11.29 12.41
N LYS A 340 13.39 -11.72 13.10
CA LYS A 340 13.80 -11.13 14.38
C LYS A 340 14.17 -9.64 14.22
N LEU A 341 14.90 -9.30 13.16
CA LEU A 341 15.29 -7.93 12.83
C LEU A 341 14.04 -7.06 12.58
N ASN A 342 13.15 -7.50 11.67
CA ASN A 342 11.94 -6.78 11.31
C ASN A 342 10.94 -6.67 12.48
N LEU A 343 10.84 -7.67 13.35
CA LEU A 343 10.04 -7.57 14.58
C LEU A 343 10.65 -6.59 15.58
N SER A 344 11.97 -6.55 15.71
CA SER A 344 12.64 -5.74 16.72
C SER A 344 12.65 -4.25 16.40
N ARG A 345 12.70 -3.88 15.10
CA ARG A 345 12.77 -2.49 14.63
C ARG A 345 11.62 -1.62 15.17
N PRO A 346 10.33 -1.99 15.04
CA PRO A 346 9.23 -1.20 15.59
C PRO A 346 9.33 -0.96 17.11
N PHE A 347 9.80 -1.93 17.88
CA PHE A 347 9.97 -1.76 19.33
C PHE A 347 11.13 -0.83 19.66
N VAL A 348 12.27 -0.99 18.99
CA VAL A 348 13.42 -0.08 19.19
C VAL A 348 12.97 1.34 18.86
N LEU A 349 12.36 1.55 17.69
CA LEU A 349 11.90 2.86 17.25
C LEU A 349 10.91 3.49 18.23
N SER A 350 9.95 2.71 18.73
CA SER A 350 8.97 3.20 19.70
C SER A 350 9.58 3.71 21.01
N PHE A 351 10.80 3.30 21.37
CA PHE A 351 11.51 3.79 22.58
C PHE A 351 12.68 4.72 22.26
N THR A 352 13.10 4.85 21.00
CA THR A 352 14.22 5.70 20.61
C THR A 352 13.78 6.97 19.90
N GLU A 353 12.60 7.00 19.26
CA GLU A 353 12.12 8.15 18.51
C GLU A 353 11.09 8.97 19.29
N PRO A 354 11.41 10.22 19.70
CA PRO A 354 10.49 11.08 20.44
C PRO A 354 9.18 11.38 19.70
N ILE A 355 9.21 11.38 18.36
CA ILE A 355 8.02 11.62 17.54
C ILE A 355 6.99 10.49 17.71
N LEU A 356 7.45 9.24 17.87
CA LEU A 356 6.56 8.11 18.12
C LEU A 356 5.95 8.17 19.52
N TRP A 357 6.63 8.77 20.51
CA TRP A 357 6.02 8.99 21.82
C TRP A 357 4.83 9.95 21.72
N PHE A 358 4.96 11.00 20.92
CA PHE A 358 3.87 11.94 20.68
C PHE A 358 2.68 11.27 19.98
N PHE A 359 2.93 10.46 18.94
CA PHE A 359 1.88 9.71 18.24
C PHE A 359 1.27 8.57 19.06
N ASN A 360 2.01 7.94 19.97
CA ASN A 360 1.49 6.88 20.83
C ASN A 360 0.68 7.40 22.03
N LEU A 361 0.91 8.64 22.47
CA LEU A 361 0.19 9.28 23.58
C LEU A 361 -1.10 10.01 23.15
N TRP A 362 -1.24 10.32 21.86
CA TRP A 362 -2.40 10.97 21.27
C TRP A 362 -3.42 9.93 20.79
#